data_AF-A0AB34AJ55-F1
#
_entry.id   AF-A0AB34AJ55-F1
#
_cell.length_a   1.000
_cell.length_b   1.000
_cell.length_c   1.000
_cell.angle_alpha   90.00
_cell.angle_beta   90.00
_cell.angle_gamma   90.00
#
_symmetry.space_group_name_H-M   'P 1'
#
loop_
_entity.id
_entity.type
_entity.pdbx_description
1 polymer ?
#
loop_
_entity_poly.entity_id
_entity_poly.type
_entity_poly.pdbx_seq_one_letter_code
_entity_poly.pdbx_strand_id
1 'polypeptide(L)'
;MDYIVIKIGGSTLTNMHDSIIEDIVALKKQGYKPLIVHGGGPFINQSLELQEVATEFKDGLRVTTHEVLSVTTQTLIGQVNPSLVNKINQFGIQSIGMNGIDAQLFDIKPLDL
;
A
#
# COMPACT_ATOMS: atom_id res chain seq x y z
N MET A 1 16.89 18.10 7.26
CA MET A 1 16.47 17.58 5.93
C MET A 1 15.68 16.34 6.25
N ASP A 2 14.37 16.50 6.45
CA ASP A 2 13.63 15.59 7.32
C ASP A 2 12.72 14.70 6.49
N TYR A 3 12.88 13.39 6.68
CA TYR A 3 12.01 12.39 6.09
C TYR A 3 10.70 12.34 6.88
N ILE A 4 9.58 12.23 6.18
CA ILE A 4 8.27 12.01 6.80
C ILE A 4 7.69 10.73 6.23
N VAL A 5 7.42 9.75 7.09
CA VAL A 5 6.77 8.49 6.70
C VAL A 5 5.28 8.62 6.94
N ILE A 6 4.48 8.46 5.89
CA ILE A 6 3.03 8.64 5.90
C ILE A 6 2.39 7.29 5.61
N LYS A 7 1.63 6.76 6.58
CA LYS A 7 0.82 5.55 6.37
C LYS A 7 -0.55 5.93 5.81
N ILE A 8 -0.82 5.52 4.58
CA ILE A 8 -2.16 5.63 3.98
C ILE A 8 -2.91 4.31 4.20
N GLY A 9 -4.08 4.41 4.85
CA GLY A 9 -4.95 3.27 5.13
C GLY A 9 -5.60 2.71 3.87
N GLY A 10 -5.92 1.41 3.86
CA GLY A 10 -6.57 0.77 2.72
C GLY A 10 -7.93 1.39 2.37
N SER A 11 -8.73 1.74 3.37
CA SER A 11 -10.03 2.41 3.19
C SER A 11 -9.90 3.85 2.70
N THR A 12 -8.77 4.50 2.95
CA THR A 12 -8.48 5.83 2.39
C THR A 12 -8.19 5.72 0.90
N LEU A 13 -7.57 4.63 0.44
CA LEU A 13 -7.22 4.43 -0.96
C LEU A 13 -8.45 4.19 -1.84
N THR A 14 -9.52 3.58 -1.33
CA THR A 14 -10.75 3.34 -2.11
C THR A 14 -11.47 4.63 -2.49
N ASN A 15 -11.35 5.67 -1.66
CA ASN A 15 -11.98 6.98 -1.86
C ASN A 15 -10.95 8.10 -1.71
N MET A 16 -9.73 7.89 -2.25
CA MET A 16 -8.64 8.83 -2.07
C MET A 16 -9.01 10.17 -2.70
N HIS A 17 -9.17 11.18 -1.84
CA HIS A 17 -9.38 12.54 -2.28
C HIS A 17 -8.07 13.16 -2.75
N ASP A 18 -8.13 13.97 -3.80
CA ASP A 18 -6.96 14.60 -4.41
C ASP A 18 -6.18 15.48 -3.43
N SER A 19 -6.86 16.02 -2.41
CA SER A 19 -6.25 16.81 -1.33
C SER A 19 -5.13 16.07 -0.58
N ILE A 20 -5.18 14.73 -0.46
CA ILE A 20 -4.11 13.95 0.17
C ILE A 20 -2.81 14.08 -0.62
N ILE A 21 -2.91 14.12 -1.95
CA ILE A 21 -1.75 14.27 -2.84
C ILE A 21 -1.29 15.71 -2.85
N GLU A 22 -2.20 16.67 -2.81
CA GLU A 22 -1.88 18.09 -2.64
C GLU A 22 -1.09 18.35 -1.34
N ASP A 23 -1.44 17.68 -0.25
CA ASP A 23 -0.69 17.73 1.01
C ASP A 23 0.73 17.16 0.85
N ILE A 24 0.89 16.04 0.14
CA ILE A 24 2.20 15.46 -0.18
C ILE A 24 3.04 16.43 -1.03
N VAL A 25 2.42 17.11 -2.01
CA VAL A 25 3.06 18.16 -2.81
C VAL A 25 3.51 19.30 -1.92
N ALA A 26 2.66 19.77 -1.00
CA ALA A 26 2.97 20.85 -0.07
C ALA A 26 4.16 20.50 0.82
N LEU A 27 4.19 19.29 1.40
CA LEU A 27 5.31 18.81 2.20
C LEU A 27 6.62 18.81 1.40
N LYS A 28 6.59 18.34 0.14
CA LYS A 28 7.76 18.36 -0.73
C LYS A 28 8.23 19.79 -1.02
N LYS A 29 7.31 20.73 -1.26
CA LYS A 29 7.61 22.17 -1.46
C LYS A 29 8.21 22.83 -0.21
N GLN A 30 7.85 22.36 0.98
CA GLN A 30 8.42 22.81 2.26
C GLN A 30 9.80 22.20 2.55
N GLY A 31 10.31 21.31 1.67
CA GLY A 31 11.64 20.71 1.80
C GLY A 31 11.67 19.35 2.50
N TYR A 32 10.51 18.79 2.86
CA TYR A 32 10.42 17.43 3.39
C TYR A 32 10.60 16.39 2.28
N LYS A 33 10.91 15.16 2.70
CA LYS A 33 10.97 13.98 1.83
C LYS A 33 9.90 12.97 2.25
N PRO A 34 8.67 13.06 1.69
CA PRO A 34 7.60 12.12 2.00
C PRO A 34 7.94 10.71 1.51
N LEU A 35 7.75 9.73 2.39
CA LEU A 35 7.79 8.30 2.13
C LEU A 35 6.40 7.74 2.42
N ILE A 36 5.75 7.16 1.42
CA ILE A 36 4.37 6.68 1.57
C ILE A 36 4.39 5.17 1.78
N VAL A 37 3.79 4.73 2.88
CA VAL A 37 3.53 3.31 3.16
C VAL A 37 2.04 3.10 3.00
N HIS A 38 1.63 2.05 2.30
CA HIS A 38 0.22 1.76 2.07
C HIS A 38 -0.13 0.31 2.44
N GLY A 39 -1.41 0.09 2.67
CA GLY A 39 -1.98 -1.25 2.69
C GLY A 39 -2.96 -1.38 1.53
N GLY A 40 -3.97 -2.23 1.67
CA GLY A 40 -5.02 -2.35 0.66
C GLY A 40 -6.14 -3.30 1.08
N GLY A 41 -6.46 -3.36 2.39
CA GLY A 41 -7.42 -4.31 2.95
C GLY A 41 -8.73 -4.46 2.15
N PRO A 42 -9.42 -3.37 1.79
CA PRO A 42 -10.62 -3.44 0.95
C PRO A 42 -10.38 -4.05 -0.44
N PHE A 43 -9.30 -3.66 -1.12
CA PHE A 43 -8.93 -4.20 -2.43
C PHE A 43 -8.60 -5.70 -2.34
N ILE A 44 -7.86 -6.11 -1.30
CA ILE A 44 -7.55 -7.52 -1.06
C ILE A 44 -8.83 -8.32 -0.84
N ASN A 45 -9.75 -7.83 0.00
CA ASN A 45 -11.03 -8.50 0.24
C ASN A 45 -11.82 -8.68 -1.04
N GLN A 46 -11.92 -7.63 -1.86
CA GLN A 46 -12.59 -7.70 -3.16
C GLN A 46 -11.93 -8.73 -4.09
N SER A 47 -10.59 -8.75 -4.17
CA SER A 47 -9.87 -9.72 -5.01
C SER A 47 -10.02 -11.16 -4.54
N LEU A 48 -10.07 -11.40 -3.22
CA LEU A 48 -10.29 -12.73 -2.64
C LEU A 48 -11.72 -13.20 -2.91
N GLU A 49 -12.71 -12.32 -2.74
CA GLU A 49 -14.12 -12.62 -3.03
C GLU A 49 -14.33 -12.99 -4.50
N LEU A 50 -13.76 -12.22 -5.44
CA LEU A 50 -13.84 -12.50 -6.87
C LEU A 50 -13.21 -13.84 -7.29
N GLN A 51 -12.26 -14.34 -6.49
CA GLN A 51 -11.57 -15.61 -6.73
C GLN A 51 -12.12 -16.73 -5.84
N GLU A 52 -13.22 -16.48 -5.12
CA GLU A 52 -13.87 -17.44 -4.21
C GLU A 52 -12.93 -17.99 -3.12
N VAL A 53 -11.92 -17.19 -2.73
CA VAL A 53 -10.94 -17.56 -1.70
C VAL A 53 -11.45 -17.16 -0.33
N ALA A 54 -11.56 -18.13 0.58
CA ALA A 54 -12.01 -17.89 1.94
C ALA A 54 -11.10 -16.91 2.70
N THR A 55 -11.72 -16.00 3.44
CA THR A 55 -11.02 -14.99 4.25
C THR A 55 -11.31 -15.23 5.73
N GLU A 56 -10.25 -15.25 6.53
CA GLU A 56 -10.33 -15.34 7.99
C GLU A 56 -9.47 -14.25 8.65
N PHE A 57 -9.94 -13.72 9.77
CA PHE A 57 -9.20 -12.80 10.62
C PHE A 57 -9.11 -13.34 12.04
N LYS A 58 -7.91 -13.26 12.64
CA LYS A 58 -7.63 -13.59 14.04
C LYS A 58 -6.94 -12.39 14.67
N ASP A 59 -7.50 -11.87 15.77
CA ASP A 59 -6.92 -10.73 16.51
C ASP A 59 -6.62 -9.49 15.65
N GLY A 60 -7.48 -9.23 14.66
CA GLY A 60 -7.32 -8.11 13.71
C GLY A 60 -6.30 -8.35 12.59
N LEU A 61 -5.64 -9.51 12.56
CA LEU A 61 -4.72 -9.91 11.51
C LEU A 61 -5.39 -10.89 10.54
N ARG A 62 -5.06 -10.79 9.26
CA ARG A 62 -5.55 -11.72 8.25
C ARG A 62 -4.78 -13.03 8.35
N VAL A 63 -5.51 -14.14 8.53
CA VAL A 63 -4.93 -15.48 8.36
C VAL A 63 -4.59 -15.64 6.88
N THR A 64 -3.29 -15.79 6.60
CA THR A 64 -2.74 -15.69 5.24
C THR A 64 -2.21 -17.05 4.80
N THR A 65 -3.07 -17.88 4.20
CA THR A 65 -2.68 -19.13 3.54
C THR A 65 -1.86 -18.83 2.27
N HIS A 66 -1.29 -19.86 1.63
CA HIS A 66 -0.57 -19.68 0.35
C HIS A 66 -1.43 -19.03 -0.74
N GLU A 67 -2.71 -19.42 -0.82
CA GLU A 67 -3.65 -18.86 -1.79
C GLU A 67 -3.95 -17.38 -1.46
N VAL A 68 -4.25 -17.08 -0.20
CA VAL A 68 -4.48 -15.69 0.27
C VAL A 68 -3.24 -14.83 0.03
N LEU A 69 -2.04 -15.36 0.26
CA LEU A 69 -0.77 -14.65 0.01
C LEU A 69 -0.60 -14.33 -1.47
N SER A 70 -0.88 -15.29 -2.35
CA SER A 70 -0.79 -15.11 -3.80
C SER A 70 -1.69 -13.97 -4.27
N VAL A 71 -2.98 -14.01 -3.89
CA VAL A 71 -3.95 -12.98 -4.23
C VAL A 71 -3.54 -11.63 -3.63
N THR A 72 -3.19 -11.60 -2.35
CA THR A 72 -2.76 -10.37 -1.65
C THR A 72 -1.57 -9.71 -2.33
N THR A 73 -0.57 -10.51 -2.72
CA THR A 73 0.64 -10.02 -3.39
C THR A 73 0.30 -9.40 -4.74
N GLN A 74 -0.50 -10.10 -5.55
CA GLN A 74 -0.95 -9.60 -6.85
C GLN A 74 -1.76 -8.31 -6.72
N THR A 75 -2.69 -8.24 -5.77
CA THR A 75 -3.50 -7.04 -5.54
C THR A 75 -2.63 -5.86 -5.09
N LEU A 76 -1.75 -6.05 -4.09
CA LEU A 76 -0.98 -4.94 -3.55
C LEU A 76 0.11 -4.46 -4.52
N ILE A 77 0.88 -5.38 -5.08
CA ILE A 77 2.04 -5.05 -5.94
C ILE A 77 1.58 -4.77 -7.38
N GLY A 78 0.60 -5.52 -7.89
CA GLY A 78 0.16 -5.43 -9.29
C GLY A 78 -0.89 -4.36 -9.55
N GLN A 79 -1.68 -3.97 -8.54
CA GLN A 79 -2.81 -3.05 -8.73
C GLN A 79 -2.71 -1.80 -7.84
N VAL A 80 -2.66 -1.97 -6.52
CA VAL A 80 -2.77 -0.84 -5.58
C VAL A 80 -1.53 0.06 -5.66
N ASN A 81 -0.33 -0.52 -5.59
CA ASN A 81 0.92 0.26 -5.62
C ASN A 81 1.10 1.03 -6.95
N PRO A 82 0.95 0.42 -8.14
CA PRO A 82 1.08 1.13 -9.40
C PRO A 82 0.01 2.20 -9.60
N SER A 83 -1.23 1.96 -9.13
CA SER A 83 -2.31 2.95 -9.19
C SER A 83 -1.98 4.20 -8.39
N LEU A 84 -1.48 4.03 -7.15
CA LEU A 84 -1.07 5.14 -6.30
C LEU A 84 0.12 5.92 -6.90
N VAL A 85 1.14 5.21 -7.39
CA VAL A 85 2.29 5.82 -8.08
C VAL A 85 1.83 6.64 -9.29
N ASN A 86 0.98 6.06 -10.14
CA ASN A 86 0.45 6.75 -11.31
C ASN A 86 -0.33 8.01 -10.92
N LYS A 87 -1.20 7.92 -9.91
CA LYS A 87 -1.98 9.06 -9.43
C LYS A 87 -1.07 10.18 -8.91
N ILE A 88 -0.03 9.87 -8.12
CA ILE A 88 0.91 10.89 -7.64
C ILE A 88 1.73 11.49 -8.80
N ASN A 89 2.14 10.67 -9.78
CA ASN A 89 2.84 11.14 -10.97
C ASN A 89 1.99 12.13 -11.80
N GLN A 90 0.67 11.95 -11.85
CA GLN A 90 -0.25 12.89 -12.52
C GLN A 90 -0.24 14.29 -11.87
N PHE A 91 0.17 14.42 -10.61
CA PHE A 91 0.38 15.70 -9.93
C PHE A 91 1.79 16.28 -10.14
N GLY A 92 2.56 15.71 -11.08
CA GLY A 92 3.91 16.18 -11.42
C GLY A 92 5.00 15.79 -10.44
N ILE A 93 4.72 14.90 -9.48
CA ILE A 93 5.73 14.36 -8.57
C ILE A 93 6.26 13.04 -9.13
N GLN A 94 7.55 13.01 -9.46
CA GLN A 94 8.24 11.76 -9.79
C GLN A 94 8.23 10.79 -8.61
N SER A 95 7.54 9.67 -8.78
CA SER A 95 7.32 8.66 -7.73
C SER A 95 7.73 7.28 -8.22
N ILE A 96 8.29 6.48 -7.32
CA ILE A 96 8.69 5.09 -7.55
C ILE A 96 7.95 4.22 -6.55
N GLY A 97 7.30 3.18 -7.06
CA GLY A 97 6.70 2.12 -6.25
C GLY A 97 7.73 1.07 -5.90
N MET A 98 7.78 0.65 -4.63
CA MET A 98 8.63 -0.44 -4.17
C MET A 98 7.83 -1.35 -3.24
N ASN A 99 8.27 -2.60 -3.13
CA ASN A 99 7.81 -3.57 -2.15
C ASN A 99 8.99 -4.06 -1.29
N GLY A 100 8.71 -4.85 -0.26
CA GLY A 100 9.72 -5.28 0.72
C GLY A 100 10.84 -6.18 0.17
N ILE A 101 10.61 -6.82 -0.98
CA ILE A 101 11.58 -7.72 -1.64
C ILE A 101 12.58 -6.91 -2.47
N ASP A 102 12.17 -5.75 -2.98
CA ASP A 102 13.01 -4.91 -3.83
C ASP A 102 14.27 -4.51 -3.05
N ALA A 103 15.43 -4.92 -3.57
CA ALA A 103 16.72 -4.71 -2.93
C ALA A 103 16.80 -5.18 -1.46
N GLN A 104 16.00 -6.17 -1.05
CA GLN A 104 15.87 -6.63 0.33
C GLN A 104 15.55 -5.47 1.30
N LEU A 105 14.64 -4.58 0.90
CA LEU A 105 14.25 -3.41 1.67
C LEU A 105 13.80 -3.75 3.10
N PHE A 106 13.16 -4.92 3.29
CA PHE A 106 12.77 -5.40 4.62
C PHE A 106 13.26 -6.83 4.88
N ASP A 107 13.88 -7.01 6.05
CA ASP A 107 14.03 -8.32 6.66
C ASP A 107 12.73 -8.71 7.37
N ILE A 108 12.13 -9.81 6.93
CA ILE A 108 10.87 -10.32 7.47
C ILE A 108 11.09 -11.61 8.27
N LYS A 109 10.30 -11.77 9.33
CA LYS A 109 10.20 -13.01 10.11
C LYS A 109 8.72 -13.37 10.28
N PRO A 110 8.37 -14.67 10.33
CA PRO A 110 7.03 -15.09 10.69
C PRO A 110 6.62 -14.46 12.03
N LEU A 111 5.35 -14.07 12.12
CA LEU A 111 4.79 -13.63 13.39
C LEU A 111 4.41 -14.88 14.19
N ASP A 112 5.06 -15.07 15.34
CA ASP A 112 4.69 -16.09 16.30
C ASP A 112 3.43 -15.62 17.04
N LEU A 113 2.26 -16.16 16.66
CA LEU A 113 0.93 -15.86 17.23
C LEU A 113 0.45 -16.96 18.18
#